data_AF-A0A4E0QX48-F1
#
_entry.id   AF-A0A4E0QX48-F1
#
_cell.length_a   1.000
_cell.length_b   1.000
_cell.length_c   1.000
_cell.angle_alpha   90.00
_cell.angle_beta   90.00
_cell.angle_gamma   90.00
#
_symmetry.space_group_name_H-M   'P 1'
#
loop_
_entity.id
_entity.type
_entity.pdbx_description
1 polymer ?
#
loop_
_entity_poly.entity_id
_entity_poly.type
_entity_poly.pdbx_seq_one_letter_code
_entity_poly.pdbx_strand_id
1 'polypeptide(L)'
;MSVDYATSDDTATAPDDYTQTSDTLNWTDDDDDKTFPVGIIDDSVLETDETFIVSLGNVDGAILGSPDTAKVTIIDNDSAFSCKKVTGISKNECKALVALYDSTDGDNWQYNRGWKMTNTPCNWYGVTCKKGSVEKLELPSNNLKGAISKKFFKLKKLEILVLSDNALNDTNLNFFKKLKKLKILWLNNCQLSGKIPNSLMKLKKLTDLDLNDNCLKTKVSKKLKKWLDELNPGWDETQTNCLY
;
A
#
# COMPACT_ATOMS: atom_id res chain seq x y z
N MET A 1 -49.43 -15.93 12.60
CA MET A 1 -48.65 -14.97 13.42
C MET A 1 -47.53 -14.42 12.55
N SER A 2 -47.23 -13.13 12.65
CA SER A 2 -46.12 -12.52 11.89
C SER A 2 -45.31 -11.55 12.74
N VAL A 3 -44.03 -11.41 12.41
CA VAL A 3 -43.08 -10.49 13.03
C VAL A 3 -42.18 -9.92 11.95
N ASP A 4 -42.03 -8.60 11.89
CA ASP A 4 -41.02 -7.97 11.05
C ASP A 4 -39.66 -8.00 11.73
N TYR A 5 -38.61 -8.14 10.94
CA TYR A 5 -37.24 -7.91 11.39
C TYR A 5 -36.57 -6.86 10.51
N ALA A 6 -35.65 -6.11 11.09
CA ALA A 6 -34.78 -5.19 10.36
C ALA A 6 -33.41 -5.09 11.02
N THR A 7 -32.38 -4.87 10.20
CA THR A 7 -31.03 -4.51 10.67
C THR A 7 -30.80 -3.00 10.57
N SER A 8 -30.10 -2.43 11.55
CA SER A 8 -29.65 -1.04 11.53
C SER A 8 -28.20 -0.91 11.98
N ASP A 9 -27.52 0.10 11.43
CA ASP A 9 -26.13 0.40 11.75
C ASP A 9 -25.94 0.73 13.23
N ASP A 10 -24.76 0.40 13.75
CA ASP A 10 -24.24 0.92 15.04
C ASP A 10 -22.79 1.37 14.83
N THR A 11 -21.80 0.51 15.11
CA THR A 11 -20.41 0.80 14.71
C THR A 11 -20.07 0.19 13.35
N ALA A 12 -20.68 -0.94 13.00
CA ALA A 12 -20.70 -1.49 11.65
C ALA A 12 -21.80 -0.81 10.83
N THR A 13 -21.52 -0.57 9.55
CA THR A 13 -22.32 0.17 8.58
C THR A 13 -22.54 -0.62 7.29
N ALA A 14 -23.73 -0.53 6.70
CA ALA A 14 -24.00 -1.06 5.37
C ALA A 14 -23.72 -0.01 4.27
N PRO A 15 -23.13 -0.39 3.11
CA PRO A 15 -22.83 -1.75 2.69
C PRO A 15 -21.41 -2.24 3.02
N ASP A 16 -20.64 -1.48 3.81
CA ASP A 16 -19.21 -1.73 3.99
C ASP A 16 -18.96 -3.00 4.83
N ASP A 17 -19.72 -3.21 5.91
CA ASP A 17 -19.46 -4.27 6.91
C ASP A 17 -20.48 -5.41 6.85
N TYR A 18 -21.72 -5.10 6.46
CA TYR A 18 -22.80 -6.08 6.35
C TYR A 18 -23.87 -5.65 5.33
N THR A 19 -24.71 -6.61 4.92
CA THR A 19 -25.85 -6.36 4.05
C THR A 19 -27.08 -6.00 4.89
N GLN A 20 -27.53 -4.74 4.78
CA GLN A 20 -28.77 -4.31 5.42
C GLN A 20 -29.96 -5.16 4.91
N THR A 21 -30.68 -5.78 5.85
CA THR A 21 -31.77 -6.73 5.56
C THR A 21 -33.00 -6.40 6.40
N SER A 22 -34.18 -6.47 5.80
CA SER A 22 -35.47 -6.35 6.49
C SER A 22 -36.56 -7.14 5.75
N ASP A 23 -37.40 -7.87 6.48
CA ASP A 23 -38.54 -8.62 5.93
C ASP A 23 -39.54 -9.02 7.04
N THR A 24 -40.60 -9.73 6.67
CA THR A 24 -41.61 -10.28 7.59
C THR A 24 -41.49 -11.81 7.68
N LEU A 25 -41.31 -12.32 8.91
CA LEU A 25 -41.44 -13.75 9.21
C LEU A 25 -42.90 -14.11 9.48
N ASN A 26 -43.36 -15.22 8.91
CA ASN A 26 -44.72 -15.73 9.06
C ASN A 26 -44.71 -17.15 9.62
N TRP A 27 -45.53 -17.40 10.64
CA TRP A 27 -45.72 -18.70 11.29
C TRP A 27 -47.10 -19.28 11.01
N THR A 28 -47.13 -20.59 10.72
CA THR A 28 -48.30 -21.46 10.77
C THR A 28 -48.31 -22.29 12.07
N ASP A 29 -49.42 -22.99 12.34
CA ASP A 29 -49.60 -23.74 13.60
C ASP A 29 -48.58 -24.87 13.82
N ASP A 30 -47.90 -25.33 12.76
CA ASP A 30 -46.90 -26.38 12.80
C ASP A 30 -45.44 -25.87 12.74
N ASP A 31 -45.25 -24.54 12.69
CA ASP A 31 -43.92 -23.93 12.61
C ASP A 31 -43.25 -23.82 13.99
N ASP A 32 -41.93 -24.04 14.01
CA ASP A 32 -41.05 -23.78 15.15
C ASP A 32 -40.28 -22.45 14.93
N ASP A 33 -39.07 -22.31 15.49
CA ASP A 33 -38.16 -21.20 15.26
C ASP A 33 -37.99 -20.87 13.77
N LYS A 34 -38.01 -19.57 13.44
CA LYS A 34 -37.67 -19.03 12.12
C LYS A 34 -36.33 -18.32 12.18
N THR A 35 -35.59 -18.39 11.07
CA THR A 35 -34.30 -17.73 10.91
C THR A 35 -34.28 -16.90 9.64
N PHE A 36 -33.50 -15.83 9.63
CA PHE A 36 -33.21 -15.02 8.44
C PHE A 36 -31.69 -14.84 8.30
N PRO A 37 -31.17 -14.78 7.06
CA PRO A 37 -29.76 -14.54 6.83
C PRO A 37 -29.43 -13.05 6.93
N VAL A 38 -28.25 -12.73 7.46
CA VAL A 38 -27.59 -11.43 7.32
C VAL A 38 -26.20 -11.70 6.76
N GLY A 39 -25.88 -11.10 5.60
CA GLY A 39 -24.57 -11.26 4.97
C GLY A 39 -23.53 -10.36 5.64
N ILE A 40 -22.40 -10.92 6.04
CA ILE A 40 -21.22 -10.17 6.51
C ILE A 40 -20.28 -9.95 5.32
N ILE A 41 -19.72 -8.75 5.21
CA ILE A 41 -18.69 -8.42 4.22
C ILE A 41 -17.32 -8.64 4.88
N ASP A 42 -16.62 -9.67 4.44
CA ASP A 42 -15.26 -9.99 4.90
C ASP A 42 -14.26 -9.33 3.94
N ASP A 43 -13.37 -8.49 4.47
CA ASP A 43 -12.36 -7.82 3.67
C ASP A 43 -10.92 -8.23 4.08
N SER A 44 -9.96 -7.30 4.02
CA SER A 44 -8.57 -7.57 4.43
C SER A 44 -7.97 -6.40 5.21
N VAL A 45 -8.84 -5.48 5.63
CA VAL A 45 -8.52 -4.30 6.40
C VAL A 45 -8.55 -4.72 7.86
N LEU A 46 -7.47 -4.41 8.58
CA LEU A 46 -7.49 -4.62 10.03
C LEU A 46 -8.43 -3.60 10.65
N GLU A 47 -9.52 -4.09 11.22
CA GLU A 47 -10.54 -3.30 11.88
C GLU A 47 -10.57 -3.63 13.38
N THR A 48 -11.46 -2.97 14.10
CA THR A 48 -11.82 -3.43 15.45
C THR A 48 -13.08 -4.26 15.37
N ASP A 49 -13.41 -5.04 16.39
CA ASP A 49 -14.72 -5.68 16.45
C ASP A 49 -15.82 -4.61 16.40
N GLU A 50 -16.78 -4.79 15.51
CA GLU A 50 -17.86 -3.85 15.26
C GLU A 50 -19.23 -4.49 15.51
N THR A 51 -20.26 -3.67 15.63
CA THR A 51 -21.61 -4.15 15.94
C THR A 51 -22.66 -3.50 15.07
N PHE A 52 -23.71 -4.26 14.77
CA PHE A 52 -24.97 -3.76 14.22
C PHE A 52 -26.15 -4.26 15.08
N ILE A 53 -27.32 -3.67 14.90
CA ILE A 53 -28.52 -3.98 15.68
C ILE A 53 -29.52 -4.71 14.80
N VAL A 54 -30.10 -5.78 15.34
CA VAL A 54 -31.30 -6.45 14.82
C VAL A 54 -32.48 -6.02 15.69
N SER A 55 -33.56 -5.55 15.08
CA SER A 55 -34.82 -5.22 15.76
C SER A 55 -35.97 -6.08 15.25
N LEU A 56 -36.87 -6.44 16.17
CA LEU A 56 -38.15 -7.07 15.86
C LEU A 56 -39.27 -6.05 16.04
N GLY A 57 -40.28 -6.08 15.16
CA GLY A 57 -41.37 -5.11 15.17
C GLY A 57 -42.62 -5.58 14.46
N ASN A 58 -43.62 -4.68 14.38
CA ASN A 58 -44.87 -4.86 13.62
C ASN A 58 -45.52 -6.25 13.76
N VAL A 59 -45.71 -6.68 15.01
CA VAL A 59 -46.20 -8.03 15.30
C VAL A 59 -47.70 -8.15 15.15
N ASP A 60 -48.15 -9.24 14.53
CA ASP A 60 -49.56 -9.65 14.45
C ASP A 60 -49.77 -11.04 15.05
N GLY A 61 -50.80 -11.15 15.90
CA GLY A 61 -51.18 -12.39 16.57
C GLY A 61 -50.28 -12.83 17.74
N ALA A 62 -49.35 -11.98 18.21
CA ALA A 62 -48.49 -12.24 19.37
C ALA A 62 -48.01 -10.96 20.08
N ILE A 63 -47.25 -11.11 21.16
CA ILE A 63 -46.61 -10.03 21.91
C ILE A 63 -45.09 -10.25 21.89
N LEU A 64 -44.31 -9.20 21.58
CA LEU A 64 -42.86 -9.26 21.67
C LEU A 64 -42.38 -9.38 23.12
N GLY A 65 -41.38 -10.22 23.33
CA GLY A 65 -40.63 -10.28 24.59
C GLY A 65 -39.70 -9.08 24.77
N SER A 66 -39.05 -9.00 25.93
CA SER A 66 -37.97 -8.05 26.19
C SER A 66 -36.66 -8.81 26.40
N PRO A 67 -35.57 -8.48 25.67
CA PRO A 67 -35.47 -7.42 24.66
C PRO A 67 -36.09 -7.81 23.30
N ASP A 68 -36.58 -6.81 22.57
CA ASP A 68 -37.02 -6.90 21.16
C ASP A 68 -35.90 -6.53 20.17
N THR A 69 -34.71 -6.27 20.69
CA THR A 69 -33.51 -5.95 19.93
C THR A 69 -32.34 -6.84 20.36
N ALA A 70 -31.47 -7.14 19.41
CA ALA A 70 -30.23 -7.86 19.63
C ALA A 70 -29.07 -7.11 18.99
N LYS A 71 -27.93 -7.03 19.69
CA LYS A 71 -26.68 -6.51 19.15
C LYS A 71 -25.86 -7.68 18.62
N VAL A 72 -25.49 -7.62 17.35
CA VAL A 72 -24.63 -8.62 16.70
C VAL A 72 -23.23 -8.02 16.58
N THR A 73 -22.21 -8.79 16.96
CA THR A 73 -20.80 -8.39 16.83
C THR A 73 -20.17 -9.10 15.63
N ILE A 74 -19.61 -8.32 14.72
CA ILE A 74 -18.69 -8.76 13.67
C ILE A 74 -17.30 -8.78 14.31
N ILE A 75 -16.71 -9.97 14.40
CA ILE A 75 -15.35 -10.14 14.94
C ILE A 75 -14.40 -10.02 13.76
N ASP A 76 -13.48 -9.06 13.83
CA ASP A 76 -12.46 -8.93 12.80
C ASP A 76 -11.54 -10.15 12.86
N ASN A 77 -11.39 -10.81 11.71
CA ASN A 77 -10.54 -11.99 11.59
C ASN A 77 -9.15 -11.64 11.02
N ASP A 78 -8.93 -10.38 10.63
CA ASP A 78 -7.69 -9.91 10.08
C ASP A 78 -6.60 -9.72 11.14
N SER A 79 -5.37 -9.64 10.66
CA SER A 79 -4.23 -9.40 11.55
C SER A 79 -3.26 -8.41 10.94
N ALA A 80 -2.76 -7.50 11.79
CA ALA A 80 -1.77 -6.52 11.40
C ALA A 80 -0.64 -7.17 10.60
N PHE A 81 -0.36 -6.58 9.43
CA PHE A 81 0.66 -7.10 8.55
C PHE A 81 2.03 -7.22 9.24
N SER A 82 2.71 -8.34 8.98
CA SER A 82 3.99 -8.62 9.60
C SER A 82 4.98 -9.26 8.62
N CYS A 83 6.14 -8.60 8.47
CA CYS A 83 7.31 -9.20 7.81
C CYS A 83 7.83 -10.49 8.47
N LYS A 84 7.27 -10.92 9.61
CA LYS A 84 7.57 -12.26 10.17
C LYS A 84 6.85 -13.38 9.42
N LYS A 85 5.66 -13.09 8.86
CA LYS A 85 4.76 -14.05 8.18
C LYS A 85 4.98 -14.11 6.66
N VAL A 86 5.81 -13.22 6.09
CA VAL A 86 5.99 -13.17 4.63
C VAL A 86 6.69 -14.39 4.05
N THR A 87 6.30 -14.75 2.84
CA THR A 87 6.91 -15.80 2.01
C THR A 87 7.50 -15.20 0.73
N GLY A 88 8.33 -15.96 0.01
CA GLY A 88 8.90 -15.55 -1.27
C GLY A 88 10.10 -14.57 -1.22
N ILE A 89 10.32 -13.84 -0.13
CA ILE A 89 11.53 -13.02 0.11
C ILE A 89 12.00 -13.08 1.57
N SER A 90 13.20 -12.56 1.83
CA SER A 90 13.70 -12.44 3.20
C SER A 90 12.94 -11.39 4.03
N LYS A 91 12.88 -11.60 5.35
CA LYS A 91 12.29 -10.61 6.30
C LYS A 91 12.96 -9.24 6.22
N ASN A 92 14.24 -9.19 5.84
CA ASN A 92 14.99 -7.94 5.69
C ASN A 92 14.58 -7.16 4.44
N GLU A 93 14.26 -7.85 3.35
CA GLU A 93 13.76 -7.21 2.13
C GLU A 93 12.32 -6.74 2.32
N CYS A 94 11.47 -7.53 2.99
CA CYS A 94 10.14 -7.07 3.38
C CYS A 94 10.21 -5.77 4.21
N LYS A 95 11.07 -5.73 5.24
CA LYS A 95 11.29 -4.52 6.03
C LYS A 95 11.85 -3.34 5.22
N ALA A 96 12.51 -3.60 4.10
CA ALA A 96 13.02 -2.56 3.23
C ALA A 96 11.92 -1.98 2.33
N LEU A 97 11.03 -2.84 1.80
CA LEU A 97 9.84 -2.44 1.07
C LEU A 97 8.87 -1.66 1.98
N VAL A 98 8.50 -2.23 3.13
CA VAL A 98 7.63 -1.55 4.12
C VAL A 98 8.21 -0.20 4.54
N ALA A 99 9.52 -0.11 4.71
CA ALA A 99 10.14 1.16 5.04
C ALA A 99 10.08 2.20 3.91
N LEU A 100 10.00 1.79 2.65
CA LEU A 100 9.70 2.71 1.54
C LEU A 100 8.24 3.16 1.65
N TYR A 101 7.31 2.19 1.73
CA TYR A 101 5.88 2.41 1.89
C TYR A 101 5.57 3.44 2.99
N ASP A 102 6.02 3.18 4.21
CA ASP A 102 5.76 4.06 5.36
C ASP A 102 6.45 5.43 5.22
N SER A 103 7.60 5.51 4.53
CA SER A 103 8.35 6.77 4.39
C SER A 103 7.87 7.68 3.26
N THR A 104 7.10 7.12 2.33
CA THR A 104 6.65 7.84 1.14
C THR A 104 5.12 7.86 1.02
N ASP A 105 4.41 7.82 2.15
CA ASP A 105 2.96 7.96 2.24
C ASP A 105 2.18 6.83 1.52
N GLY A 106 2.57 5.58 1.79
CA GLY A 106 2.07 4.36 1.15
C GLY A 106 0.56 4.17 1.14
N ASP A 107 -0.12 4.63 2.19
CA ASP A 107 -1.57 4.52 2.31
C ASP A 107 -2.29 5.40 1.25
N ASN A 108 -1.63 6.46 0.76
CA ASN A 108 -2.14 7.42 -0.23
C ASN A 108 -1.56 7.25 -1.64
N TRP A 109 -0.87 6.15 -1.92
CA TRP A 109 -0.40 5.86 -3.29
C TRP A 109 -1.57 5.59 -4.23
N GLN A 110 -1.42 5.93 -5.51
CA GLN A 110 -2.42 5.64 -6.55
C GLN A 110 -2.67 4.13 -6.69
N TYR A 111 -1.59 3.34 -6.62
CA TYR A 111 -1.59 1.89 -6.72
C TYR A 111 -0.71 1.30 -5.61
N ASN A 112 -1.34 0.71 -4.61
CA ASN A 112 -0.68 0.02 -3.49
C ASN A 112 -1.19 -1.41 -3.28
N ARG A 113 -1.86 -2.01 -4.28
CA ARG A 113 -2.46 -3.34 -4.16
C ARG A 113 -1.50 -4.36 -3.55
N GLY A 114 -1.94 -4.98 -2.46
CA GLY A 114 -1.23 -6.04 -1.75
C GLY A 114 -0.18 -5.56 -0.74
N TRP A 115 0.31 -4.32 -0.84
CA TRP A 115 1.29 -3.76 0.09
C TRP A 115 0.73 -3.74 1.50
N LYS A 116 1.44 -4.38 2.44
CA LYS A 116 0.98 -4.56 3.83
C LYS A 116 -0.43 -5.17 4.00
N MET A 117 -0.97 -5.82 2.96
CA MET A 117 -2.22 -6.59 3.04
C MET A 117 -1.90 -8.09 2.93
N THR A 118 -1.09 -8.47 1.94
CA THR A 118 -0.74 -9.87 1.68
C THR A 118 0.63 -10.25 2.22
N ASN A 119 0.80 -11.52 2.59
CA ASN A 119 2.10 -12.06 3.02
C ASN A 119 3.02 -12.48 1.86
N THR A 120 2.70 -12.13 0.61
CA THR A 120 3.46 -12.47 -0.60
C THR A 120 3.99 -11.20 -1.30
N PRO A 121 5.10 -10.60 -0.84
CA PRO A 121 5.61 -9.34 -1.40
C PRO A 121 5.90 -9.34 -2.89
N CYS A 122 6.16 -10.51 -3.48
CA CYS A 122 6.40 -10.66 -4.92
C CYS A 122 5.15 -10.46 -5.78
N ASN A 123 3.97 -10.41 -5.16
CA ASN A 123 2.69 -10.12 -5.81
C ASN A 123 2.19 -8.70 -5.52
N TRP A 124 2.93 -7.92 -4.71
CA TRP A 124 2.60 -6.52 -4.46
C TRP A 124 2.78 -5.72 -5.74
N TYR A 125 1.93 -4.70 -5.91
CA TYR A 125 2.01 -3.82 -7.06
C TYR A 125 3.44 -3.27 -7.25
N GLY A 126 3.97 -3.39 -8.47
CA GLY A 126 5.31 -2.90 -8.82
C GLY A 126 6.48 -3.75 -8.34
N VAL A 127 6.28 -4.83 -7.58
CA VAL A 127 7.37 -5.67 -7.06
C VAL A 127 7.57 -6.90 -7.95
N THR A 128 8.79 -7.10 -8.48
CA THR A 128 9.17 -8.35 -9.13
C THR A 128 10.30 -9.03 -8.37
N CYS A 129 10.10 -10.31 -8.04
CA CYS A 129 11.10 -11.13 -7.40
C CYS A 129 11.75 -12.14 -8.35
N LYS A 130 12.99 -12.52 -8.06
CA LYS A 130 13.67 -13.63 -8.70
C LYS A 130 14.54 -14.38 -7.71
N LYS A 131 14.38 -15.72 -7.69
CA LYS A 131 15.14 -16.62 -6.81
C LYS A 131 15.09 -16.19 -5.33
N GLY A 132 13.92 -15.79 -4.85
CA GLY A 132 13.69 -15.47 -3.44
C GLY A 132 14.17 -14.07 -3.00
N SER A 133 14.36 -13.13 -3.92
CA SER A 133 14.78 -11.76 -3.62
C SER A 133 14.13 -10.75 -4.57
N VAL A 134 14.01 -9.51 -4.13
CA VAL A 134 13.46 -8.42 -4.94
C VAL A 134 14.48 -8.04 -6.02
N GLU A 135 14.10 -8.20 -7.29
CA GLU A 135 14.95 -7.90 -8.45
C GLU A 135 14.53 -6.58 -9.12
N LYS A 136 13.23 -6.28 -9.17
CA LYS A 136 12.71 -5.03 -9.74
C LYS A 136 11.69 -4.38 -8.81
N LEU A 137 11.71 -3.06 -8.79
CA LEU A 137 10.68 -2.23 -8.17
C LEU A 137 10.31 -1.09 -9.11
N GLU A 138 9.06 -1.09 -9.56
CA GLU A 138 8.54 -0.19 -10.60
C GLU A 138 7.26 0.46 -10.06
N LEU A 139 7.37 1.70 -9.59
CA LEU A 139 6.28 2.51 -9.03
C LEU A 139 6.21 3.91 -9.69
N PRO A 140 6.25 4.01 -11.04
CA PRO A 140 6.14 5.31 -11.70
C PRO A 140 4.75 5.92 -11.50
N SER A 141 4.67 7.25 -11.46
CA SER A 141 3.39 7.99 -11.44
C SER A 141 2.42 7.52 -10.34
N ASN A 142 2.96 7.24 -9.14
CA ASN A 142 2.24 6.51 -8.10
C ASN A 142 1.96 7.34 -6.84
N ASN A 143 2.13 8.66 -6.93
CA ASN A 143 1.86 9.61 -5.85
C ASN A 143 2.73 9.37 -4.58
N LEU A 144 3.93 8.78 -4.72
CA LEU A 144 4.86 8.62 -3.59
C LEU A 144 5.30 10.01 -3.11
N LYS A 145 5.09 10.31 -1.82
CA LYS A 145 5.41 11.62 -1.22
C LYS A 145 6.35 11.47 -0.04
N GLY A 146 7.51 12.13 -0.10
CA GLY A 146 8.51 12.11 0.98
C GLY A 146 9.74 11.27 0.65
N ALA A 147 10.74 11.35 1.54
CA ALA A 147 12.10 10.87 1.25
C ALA A 147 12.25 9.34 1.35
N ILE A 148 13.14 8.77 0.54
CA ILE A 148 13.39 7.33 0.55
C ILE A 148 14.12 6.93 1.83
N SER A 149 13.47 6.10 2.66
CA SER A 149 14.06 5.59 3.89
C SER A 149 15.42 4.90 3.66
N LYS A 150 16.42 5.21 4.50
CA LYS A 150 17.76 4.55 4.45
C LYS A 150 17.69 3.02 4.58
N LYS A 151 16.60 2.49 5.13
CA LYS A 151 16.32 1.04 5.26
C LYS A 151 16.02 0.39 3.90
N PHE A 152 15.46 1.13 2.94
CA PHE A 152 15.18 0.67 1.57
C PHE A 152 16.43 0.08 0.89
N PHE A 153 17.59 0.69 1.11
CA PHE A 153 18.86 0.29 0.49
C PHE A 153 19.44 -1.06 1.00
N LYS A 154 18.62 -1.88 1.67
CA LYS A 154 18.87 -3.29 2.00
C LYS A 154 18.51 -4.25 0.87
N LEU A 155 17.78 -3.82 -0.17
CA LEU A 155 17.47 -4.62 -1.37
C LEU A 155 18.71 -4.87 -2.26
N LYS A 156 19.67 -5.68 -1.79
CA LYS A 156 21.00 -5.84 -2.43
C LYS A 156 20.99 -6.52 -3.79
N LYS A 157 19.88 -7.16 -4.15
CA LYS A 157 19.69 -7.86 -5.41
C LYS A 157 18.93 -7.03 -6.45
N LEU A 158 18.46 -5.84 -6.09
CA LEU A 158 17.72 -4.95 -6.98
C LEU A 158 18.55 -4.57 -8.21
N GLU A 159 17.99 -4.82 -9.39
CA GLU A 159 18.58 -4.53 -10.69
C GLU A 159 17.83 -3.39 -11.40
N ILE A 160 16.53 -3.23 -11.17
CA ILE A 160 15.70 -2.20 -11.78
C ILE A 160 14.97 -1.43 -10.69
N LEU A 161 15.11 -0.11 -10.71
CA LEU A 161 14.36 0.79 -9.84
C LEU A 161 13.79 1.94 -10.68
N VAL A 162 12.47 1.98 -10.80
CA VAL A 162 11.74 3.03 -11.49
C VAL A 162 10.80 3.69 -10.50
N LEU A 163 11.06 4.94 -10.16
CA LEU A 163 10.22 5.76 -9.27
C LEU A 163 9.85 7.10 -9.93
N SER A 164 9.93 7.19 -11.25
CA SER A 164 9.64 8.38 -12.04
C SER A 164 8.28 9.00 -11.71
N ASP A 165 8.14 10.31 -11.87
CA ASP A 165 6.87 11.03 -11.70
C ASP A 165 6.25 10.85 -10.30
N ASN A 166 7.05 11.12 -9.27
CA ASN A 166 6.63 11.08 -7.87
C ASN A 166 7.11 12.34 -7.13
N ALA A 167 6.70 12.53 -5.87
CA ALA A 167 7.06 13.70 -5.05
C ALA A 167 8.01 13.30 -3.91
N LEU A 168 9.13 12.67 -4.26
CA LEU A 168 10.04 12.06 -3.28
C LEU A 168 10.79 13.09 -2.44
N ASN A 169 10.99 14.32 -2.93
CA ASN A 169 11.63 15.41 -2.16
C ASN A 169 12.94 15.01 -1.44
N ASP A 170 13.63 13.98 -1.95
CA ASP A 170 14.82 13.43 -1.31
C ASP A 170 16.02 14.32 -1.65
N THR A 171 16.83 14.58 -0.64
CA THR A 171 18.00 15.47 -0.74
C THR A 171 19.32 14.70 -0.84
N ASN A 172 19.30 13.36 -0.72
CA ASN A 172 20.52 12.57 -0.51
C ASN A 172 20.64 11.29 -1.34
N LEU A 173 21.17 11.45 -2.56
CA LEU A 173 21.46 10.34 -3.47
C LEU A 173 22.68 9.46 -3.07
N ASN A 174 23.36 9.72 -1.94
CA ASN A 174 24.55 8.95 -1.56
C ASN A 174 24.27 7.48 -1.24
N PHE A 175 23.03 7.15 -0.88
CA PHE A 175 22.68 5.80 -0.47
C PHE A 175 22.56 4.84 -1.65
N PHE A 176 22.27 5.31 -2.86
CA PHE A 176 22.16 4.48 -4.06
C PHE A 176 23.40 3.63 -4.33
N LYS A 177 24.61 4.10 -3.95
CA LYS A 177 25.87 3.33 -4.00
C LYS A 177 25.81 1.93 -3.34
N LYS A 178 24.83 1.72 -2.44
CA LYS A 178 24.59 0.46 -1.72
C LYS A 178 23.92 -0.61 -2.58
N LEU A 179 23.30 -0.25 -3.70
CA LEU A 179 22.54 -1.12 -4.60
C LEU A 179 23.41 -1.52 -5.80
N LYS A 180 24.51 -2.23 -5.54
CA LYS A 180 25.57 -2.53 -6.54
C LYS A 180 25.12 -3.39 -7.74
N LYS A 181 23.88 -3.88 -7.74
CA LYS A 181 23.31 -4.69 -8.81
C LYS A 181 22.44 -3.88 -9.79
N LEU A 182 22.12 -2.61 -9.46
CA LEU A 182 21.33 -1.73 -10.32
C LEU A 182 21.92 -1.62 -11.72
N LYS A 183 21.03 -1.77 -12.70
CA LYS A 183 21.22 -1.62 -14.14
C LYS A 183 20.41 -0.44 -14.66
N ILE A 184 19.17 -0.28 -14.16
CA ILE A 184 18.25 0.79 -14.51
C ILE A 184 17.90 1.56 -13.23
N LEU A 185 18.05 2.88 -13.27
CA LEU A 185 17.62 3.79 -12.20
C LEU A 185 16.92 5.00 -12.82
N TRP A 186 15.60 5.05 -12.72
CA TRP A 186 14.81 6.19 -13.16
C TRP A 186 14.19 6.90 -11.98
N LEU A 187 14.57 8.17 -11.84
CA LEU A 187 14.13 9.10 -10.80
C LEU A 187 13.80 10.47 -11.43
N ASN A 188 13.40 10.50 -12.70
CA ASN A 188 12.99 11.74 -13.35
C ASN A 188 11.69 12.27 -12.73
N ASN A 189 11.53 13.59 -12.74
CA ASN A 189 10.33 14.26 -12.23
C ASN A 189 9.97 13.80 -10.79
N CYS A 190 10.96 13.81 -9.89
CA CYS A 190 10.85 13.29 -8.52
C CYS A 190 10.96 14.37 -7.43
N GLN A 191 11.07 15.64 -7.82
CA GLN A 191 11.36 16.77 -6.93
C GLN A 191 12.66 16.58 -6.12
N LEU A 192 13.61 15.80 -6.63
CA LEU A 192 14.89 15.56 -5.94
C LEU A 192 15.71 16.85 -5.89
N SER A 193 16.42 17.08 -4.80
CA SER A 193 17.26 18.26 -4.66
C SER A 193 18.63 17.96 -4.04
N GLY A 194 19.50 18.96 -3.98
CA GLY A 194 20.86 18.81 -3.45
C GLY A 194 21.87 18.41 -4.51
N LYS A 195 23.01 17.84 -4.10
CA LYS A 195 24.14 17.54 -5.01
C LYS A 195 24.09 16.11 -5.50
N ILE A 196 24.39 15.90 -6.79
CA ILE A 196 24.68 14.56 -7.31
C ILE A 196 26.05 14.10 -6.76
N PRO A 197 26.11 12.99 -6.00
CA PRO A 197 27.35 12.58 -5.35
C PRO A 197 28.23 11.72 -6.24
N ASN A 198 29.55 11.90 -6.14
CA ASN A 198 30.56 11.04 -6.80
C ASN A 198 30.39 9.54 -6.47
N SER A 199 29.71 9.19 -5.38
CA SER A 199 29.45 7.80 -5.04
C SER A 199 28.50 7.09 -6.01
N LEU A 200 27.73 7.82 -6.82
CA LEU A 200 26.85 7.22 -7.83
C LEU A 200 27.66 6.44 -8.89
N MET A 201 28.86 6.93 -9.23
CA MET A 201 29.84 6.23 -10.10
C MET A 201 30.32 4.87 -9.57
N LYS A 202 29.95 4.48 -8.33
CA LYS A 202 30.21 3.14 -7.77
C LYS A 202 29.23 2.08 -8.28
N LEU A 203 28.14 2.49 -8.93
CA LEU A 203 27.16 1.60 -9.58
C LEU A 203 27.70 1.10 -10.91
N LYS A 204 28.65 0.16 -10.87
CA LYS A 204 29.37 -0.34 -12.06
C LYS A 204 28.53 -1.14 -13.06
N LYS A 205 27.28 -1.45 -12.71
CA LYS A 205 26.35 -2.17 -13.57
C LYS A 205 25.28 -1.27 -14.19
N LEU A 206 25.25 0.00 -13.80
CA LEU A 206 24.26 0.95 -14.28
C LEU A 206 24.51 1.22 -15.76
N THR A 207 23.50 1.00 -16.58
CA THR A 207 23.51 1.20 -18.02
C THR A 207 22.47 2.21 -18.47
N ASP A 208 21.48 2.48 -17.61
CA ASP A 208 20.37 3.37 -17.88
C ASP A 208 20.07 4.17 -16.61
N LEU A 209 20.15 5.50 -16.73
CA LEU A 209 19.97 6.44 -15.64
C LEU A 209 19.09 7.58 -16.15
N ASP A 210 18.05 7.90 -15.40
CA ASP A 210 17.28 9.11 -15.64
C ASP A 210 17.14 9.91 -14.34
N LEU A 211 17.64 11.14 -14.38
CA LEU A 211 17.60 12.14 -13.32
C LEU A 211 16.97 13.46 -13.79
N ASN A 212 16.34 13.47 -14.97
CA ASN A 212 15.78 14.67 -15.59
C ASN A 212 14.65 15.27 -14.76
N ASP A 213 14.35 16.55 -14.99
CA ASP A 213 13.18 17.22 -14.41
C ASP A 213 13.17 17.21 -12.86
N ASN A 214 14.34 17.35 -12.25
CA ASN A 214 14.51 17.47 -10.80
C ASN A 214 15.13 18.84 -10.44
N CYS A 215 15.37 19.11 -9.16
CA CYS A 215 16.09 20.29 -8.68
C CYS A 215 17.53 19.92 -8.23
N LEU A 216 18.24 19.07 -8.99
CA LEU A 216 19.60 18.66 -8.64
C LEU A 216 20.62 19.73 -9.04
N LYS A 217 21.63 19.94 -8.20
CA LYS A 217 22.71 20.91 -8.47
C LYS A 217 23.61 20.41 -9.59
N THR A 218 23.71 21.21 -10.65
CA THR A 218 24.51 20.93 -11.86
C THR A 218 26.02 21.12 -11.67
N LYS A 219 26.44 21.84 -10.62
CA LYS A 219 27.86 22.01 -10.29
C LYS A 219 28.48 20.71 -9.76
N VAL A 220 29.05 19.91 -10.66
CA VAL A 220 29.70 18.62 -10.38
C VAL A 220 31.17 18.59 -10.83
N SER A 221 31.91 17.54 -10.46
CA SER A 221 33.29 17.36 -10.93
C SER A 221 33.32 16.98 -12.41
N LYS A 222 34.39 17.34 -13.16
CA LYS A 222 34.55 16.97 -14.59
C LYS A 222 34.36 15.47 -14.84
N LYS A 223 34.90 14.63 -13.93
CA LYS A 223 34.76 13.18 -14.00
C LYS A 223 33.32 12.72 -13.83
N LEU A 224 32.59 13.31 -12.88
CA LEU A 224 31.19 12.99 -12.66
C LEU A 224 30.31 13.48 -13.81
N LYS A 225 30.55 14.70 -14.33
CA LYS A 225 29.83 15.21 -15.50
C LYS A 225 29.98 14.27 -16.70
N LYS A 226 31.22 13.90 -17.08
CA LYS A 226 31.44 12.96 -18.19
C LYS A 226 30.67 11.64 -18.00
N TRP A 227 30.68 11.09 -16.79
CA TRP A 227 29.96 9.85 -16.49
C TRP A 227 28.43 10.02 -16.56
N LEU A 228 27.89 11.18 -16.15
CA LEU A 228 26.47 11.49 -16.28
C LEU A 228 26.08 11.71 -17.73
N ASP A 229 26.87 12.46 -18.50
CA ASP A 229 26.60 12.74 -19.92
C ASP A 229 26.58 11.45 -20.77
N GLU A 230 27.32 10.40 -20.37
CA GLU A 230 27.31 9.08 -21.01
C GLU A 230 26.03 8.27 -20.73
N LEU A 231 25.37 8.48 -19.58
CA LEU A 231 24.23 7.66 -19.12
C LEU A 231 22.88 8.39 -19.17
N ASN A 232 22.89 9.72 -19.00
CA ASN A 232 21.74 10.60 -19.05
C ASN A 232 22.13 11.91 -19.77
N PRO A 233 22.25 11.90 -21.11
CA PRO A 233 22.59 13.11 -21.86
C PRO A 233 21.59 14.24 -21.60
N GLY A 234 22.09 15.46 -21.35
CA GLY A 234 21.24 16.63 -21.08
C GLY A 234 20.73 16.74 -19.64
N TRP A 235 21.16 15.86 -18.73
CA TRP A 235 20.72 15.87 -17.32
C TRP A 235 20.83 17.23 -16.62
N ASP A 236 21.79 18.07 -16.99
CA ASP A 236 22.02 19.38 -16.40
C ASP A 236 21.13 20.49 -16.98
N GLU A 237 20.56 20.28 -18.17
CA GLU A 237 19.69 21.24 -18.86
C GLU A 237 18.22 21.09 -18.45
N THR A 238 17.83 19.90 -17.97
CA THR A 238 16.46 19.56 -17.57
C THR A 238 16.14 19.89 -16.11
N GLN A 239 17.11 20.38 -15.33
CA GLN A 239 16.88 20.66 -13.92
C GLN A 239 16.01 21.92 -13.75
N THR A 240 15.02 21.82 -12.87
CA THR A 240 14.04 22.87 -12.56
C THR A 240 14.41 23.64 -11.29
N ASN A 241 13.75 24.78 -11.09
CA ASN A 241 13.85 25.51 -9.83
C ASN A 241 13.11 24.75 -8.73
N CYS A 242 13.71 24.65 -7.54
CA CYS A 242 13.06 24.08 -6.37
C CYS A 242 11.84 24.93 -5.99
N LEU A 243 10.67 24.31 -5.94
CA LEU A 243 9.49 24.88 -5.28
C LEU A 243 9.67 24.62 -3.78
N TYR A 244 9.87 25.68 -3.00
CA TYR A 244 9.95 25.62 -1.53
C TYR A 244 8.57 25.82 -0.90
#